data_AF-A0A2D4PYL4-F1
#
_entry.id   AF-A0A2D4PYL4-F1
#
_cell.length_a   1.000
_cell.length_b   1.000
_cell.length_c   1.000
_cell.angle_alpha   90.00
_cell.angle_beta   90.00
_cell.angle_gamma   90.00
#
_symmetry.space_group_name_H-M   'P 1'
#
loop_
_entity.id
_entity.type
_entity.pdbx_description
1 polymer ?
#
loop_
_entity_poly.entity_id
_entity_poly.type
_entity_poly.pdbx_seq_one_letter_code
_entity_poly.pdbx_strand_id
1 'polypeptide(L)'
;WTNLIRSTLASILEYSQPEASKPTLDEVSMLTAITLFLWSASTEIIGVQALQNGCINRFKTALNSSDPWVQAKCYHLLLSIFQHTNRALSTPYIHSLAPIMIEKLKGVEKNRPNNKTELLAIQEGIKVLETLVALGEEQNRVQLLALLVPTLISYLLNENAFSSASLVSKELHEFALQDLTRIGPLYPLAFKTVMGAAPELKARLETAVRASQASKAKAAARQPPPTVHSTPTIKLKTSFF
;
A
#
# COMPACT_ATOMS: atom_id res chain seq x y z
N TRP A 1 35.50 -2.01 -12.07
CA TRP A 1 34.19 -2.50 -11.59
C TRP A 1 33.19 -1.37 -11.41
N THR A 2 33.42 -0.41 -10.50
CA THR A 2 32.53 0.75 -10.26
C THR A 2 32.14 1.52 -11.52
N ASN A 3 33.09 1.81 -12.42
CA ASN A 3 32.79 2.51 -13.67
C ASN A 3 31.84 1.70 -14.57
N LEU A 4 31.99 0.37 -14.62
CA LEU A 4 31.11 -0.48 -15.41
C LEU A 4 29.68 -0.42 -14.88
N ILE A 5 29.49 -0.57 -13.56
CA ILE A 5 28.16 -0.46 -12.91
C ILE A 5 27.52 0.90 -13.21
N ARG A 6 28.27 1.99 -13.03
CA ARG A 6 27.78 3.35 -13.28
C ARG A 6 27.40 3.56 -14.74
N SER A 7 28.23 3.11 -15.67
CA SER A 7 27.96 3.20 -17.10
C SER A 7 26.76 2.35 -17.50
N THR A 8 26.62 1.12 -16.98
CA THR A 8 25.45 0.28 -17.28
C THR A 8 24.15 0.92 -16.77
N LEU A 9 24.15 1.45 -15.54
CA LEU A 9 22.99 2.17 -15.02
C LEU A 9 22.69 3.43 -15.84
N ALA A 10 23.72 4.19 -16.23
CA ALA A 10 23.56 5.34 -17.12
C ALA A 10 22.91 4.94 -18.45
N SER A 11 23.39 3.88 -19.10
CA SER A 11 22.81 3.37 -20.34
C SER A 11 21.36 2.94 -20.14
N ILE A 12 21.02 2.22 -19.06
CA ILE A 12 19.63 1.88 -18.74
C ILE A 12 18.77 3.14 -18.65
N LEU A 13 19.25 4.19 -17.97
CA LEU A 13 18.55 5.47 -17.84
C LEU A 13 18.46 6.24 -19.16
N GLU A 14 19.42 6.12 -20.06
CA GLU A 14 19.38 6.73 -21.40
C GLU A 14 18.38 6.02 -22.32
N TYR A 15 18.42 4.68 -22.39
CA TYR A 15 17.42 3.89 -23.13
C TYR A 15 16.01 4.02 -22.59
N SER A 16 15.90 4.47 -21.34
CA SER A 16 14.64 4.73 -20.68
C SER A 16 13.84 5.87 -21.30
N GLN A 17 14.52 6.82 -21.95
CA GLN A 17 13.89 8.03 -22.44
C GLN A 17 12.98 7.71 -23.64
N PRO A 18 11.75 8.25 -23.69
CA PRO A 18 10.85 8.03 -24.80
C PRO A 18 11.40 8.72 -26.07
N GLU A 19 12.11 7.95 -26.90
CA GLU A 19 12.51 8.34 -28.25
C GLU A 19 11.70 7.55 -29.27
N ALA A 20 11.17 8.23 -30.29
CA ALA A 20 10.28 7.66 -31.30
C ALA A 20 10.87 6.49 -32.12
N SER A 21 12.18 6.28 -32.07
CA SER A 21 12.92 5.27 -32.86
C SER A 21 13.42 4.07 -32.05
N LYS A 22 13.23 4.05 -30.72
CA LYS A 22 13.72 2.97 -29.86
C LYS A 22 12.57 2.03 -29.44
N PRO A 23 12.81 0.70 -29.35
CA PRO A 23 11.83 -0.21 -28.78
C PRO A 23 11.52 0.23 -27.34
N THR A 24 10.23 0.44 -27.04
CA THR A 24 9.78 0.83 -25.71
C THR A 24 10.10 -0.30 -24.73
N LEU A 25 11.12 -0.10 -23.89
CA LEU A 25 11.42 -1.04 -22.82
C LEU A 25 10.26 -1.04 -21.82
N ASP A 26 9.82 -2.24 -21.41
CA ASP A 26 8.78 -2.41 -20.40
C ASP A 26 9.15 -1.63 -19.12
N GLU A 27 8.25 -0.73 -18.70
CA GLU A 27 8.51 0.21 -17.61
C GLU A 27 8.76 -0.53 -16.29
N VAL A 28 8.03 -1.63 -16.04
CA VAL A 28 8.20 -2.45 -14.84
C VAL A 28 9.56 -3.14 -14.82
N SER A 29 9.98 -3.73 -15.94
CA SER A 29 11.29 -4.38 -16.09
C SER A 29 12.43 -3.39 -15.87
N MET A 30 12.28 -2.17 -16.37
CA MET A 30 13.26 -1.10 -16.20
C MET A 30 13.37 -0.62 -14.76
N LEU A 31 12.25 -0.35 -14.09
CA LEU A 31 12.24 0.03 -12.67
C LEU A 31 12.83 -1.08 -11.82
N THR A 32 12.56 -2.34 -12.17
CA THR A 32 13.13 -3.51 -11.49
C THR A 32 14.64 -3.55 -11.65
N ALA A 33 15.16 -3.36 -12.86
CA ALA A 33 16.59 -3.29 -13.12
C ALA A 33 17.25 -2.16 -12.31
N ILE A 34 16.69 -0.95 -12.34
CA ILE A 34 17.18 0.19 -11.54
C ILE A 34 17.21 -0.18 -10.05
N THR A 35 16.14 -0.77 -9.53
CA THR A 35 16.05 -1.18 -8.13
C THR A 35 17.14 -2.19 -7.76
N LEU A 36 17.39 -3.18 -8.62
CA LEU A 36 18.45 -4.17 -8.42
C LEU A 36 19.84 -3.52 -8.40
N PHE A 37 20.11 -2.54 -9.26
CA PHE A 37 21.35 -1.78 -9.21
C PHE A 37 21.48 -1.00 -7.90
N LEU A 38 20.44 -0.29 -7.49
CA LEU A 38 20.43 0.47 -6.24
C LEU A 38 20.62 -0.43 -5.02
N TRP A 39 20.04 -1.64 -5.03
CA TRP A 39 20.15 -2.60 -3.92
C TRP A 39 21.51 -3.31 -3.88
N SER A 40 21.97 -3.83 -5.02
CA SER A 40 23.18 -4.69 -5.09
C SER A 40 24.50 -3.92 -5.17
N ALA A 41 24.47 -2.67 -5.67
CA ALA A 41 25.65 -1.85 -5.90
C ALA A 41 25.49 -0.44 -5.34
N SER A 42 24.82 -0.32 -4.19
CA SER A 42 24.54 0.97 -3.53
C SER A 42 25.82 1.79 -3.30
N THR A 43 26.89 1.14 -2.85
CA THR A 43 28.19 1.78 -2.57
C THR A 43 28.84 2.41 -3.80
N GLU A 44 28.62 1.83 -4.98
CA GLU A 44 29.13 2.32 -6.24
C GLU A 44 28.30 3.47 -6.78
N ILE A 45 27.00 3.52 -6.48
CA ILE A 45 26.07 4.50 -7.07
C ILE A 45 25.92 5.75 -6.18
N ILE A 46 25.97 5.59 -4.85
CA ILE A 46 25.88 6.71 -3.91
C ILE A 46 26.96 7.76 -4.22
N GLY A 47 26.57 9.04 -4.16
CA GLY A 47 27.44 10.17 -4.46
C GLY A 47 27.47 10.58 -5.95
N VAL A 48 26.91 9.78 -6.86
CA VAL A 48 26.78 10.16 -8.28
C VAL A 48 25.43 10.81 -8.53
N GLN A 49 25.37 12.13 -8.39
CA GLN A 49 24.13 12.90 -8.39
C GLN A 49 23.31 12.75 -9.69
N ALA A 50 23.97 12.69 -10.85
CA ALA A 50 23.30 12.48 -12.13
C ALA A 50 22.53 11.15 -12.20
N LEU A 51 23.14 10.06 -11.72
CA LEU A 51 22.50 8.73 -11.68
C LEU A 51 21.34 8.70 -10.68
N GLN A 52 21.56 9.29 -9.49
CA GLN A 52 20.52 9.38 -8.47
C GLN A 52 19.30 10.16 -9.00
N ASN A 53 19.52 11.32 -9.61
CA ASN A 53 18.45 12.13 -10.19
C ASN A 53 17.73 11.40 -11.33
N GLY A 54 18.47 10.71 -12.19
CA GLY A 54 17.89 9.87 -13.25
C GLY A 54 16.97 8.79 -12.68
N CYS A 55 17.44 8.03 -11.68
CA CYS A 55 16.65 7.00 -11.01
C CYS A 55 15.40 7.58 -10.34
N ILE A 56 15.55 8.67 -9.57
CA ILE A 56 14.43 9.33 -8.90
C ILE A 56 13.40 9.79 -9.93
N ASN A 57 13.82 10.42 -11.03
CA ASN A 57 12.92 10.86 -12.09
C ASN A 57 12.16 9.69 -12.71
N ARG A 58 12.80 8.52 -12.87
CA ARG A 58 12.12 7.31 -13.34
C ARG A 58 11.01 6.86 -12.40
N PHE A 59 11.26 6.82 -11.10
CA PHE A 59 10.21 6.51 -10.13
C PHE A 59 9.13 7.58 -10.10
N LYS A 60 9.46 8.87 -10.23
CA LYS A 60 8.47 9.95 -10.34
C LYS A 60 7.55 9.76 -11.54
N THR A 61 8.09 9.42 -12.71
CA THR A 61 7.28 9.13 -13.90
C THR A 61 6.37 7.94 -13.66
N ALA A 62 6.89 6.84 -13.12
CA ALA A 62 6.11 5.63 -12.86
C ALA A 62 4.99 5.83 -11.82
N LEU A 63 5.25 6.63 -10.77
CA LEU A 63 4.21 7.05 -9.82
C LEU A 63 3.09 7.85 -10.49
N ASN A 64 3.38 8.55 -11.58
CA ASN A 64 2.42 9.34 -12.34
C ASN A 64 1.90 8.64 -13.60
N SER A 65 2.26 7.38 -13.82
CA SER A 65 1.77 6.59 -14.95
C SER A 65 0.24 6.49 -14.91
N SER A 66 -0.41 6.46 -16.06
CA SER A 66 -1.84 6.17 -16.16
C SER A 66 -2.16 4.69 -15.95
N ASP A 67 -1.16 3.80 -16.03
CA ASP A 67 -1.32 2.37 -15.80
C ASP A 67 -1.22 2.04 -14.30
N PRO A 68 -2.32 1.57 -13.67
CA PRO A 68 -2.31 1.19 -12.27
C PRO A 68 -1.36 0.03 -11.95
N TRP A 69 -1.06 -0.84 -12.93
CA TRP A 69 -0.11 -1.93 -12.74
C TRP A 69 1.32 -1.40 -12.56
N VAL A 70 1.72 -0.44 -13.40
CA VAL A 70 3.01 0.26 -13.26
C VAL A 70 3.09 0.95 -11.90
N GLN A 71 2.03 1.65 -11.48
CA GLN A 71 1.99 2.30 -10.16
C GLN A 71 2.17 1.29 -9.01
N ALA A 72 1.45 0.16 -9.04
CA ALA A 72 1.56 -0.89 -8.03
C ALA A 72 2.98 -1.45 -7.93
N LYS A 73 3.61 -1.72 -9.08
CA LYS A 73 5.01 -2.19 -9.13
C LYS A 73 5.98 -1.12 -8.67
N CYS A 74 5.75 0.14 -9.03
CA CYS A 74 6.54 1.27 -8.55
C CYS A 74 6.53 1.35 -7.02
N TYR A 75 5.35 1.28 -6.37
CA TYR A 75 5.25 1.26 -4.91
C TYR A 75 6.01 0.07 -4.29
N HIS A 76 5.83 -1.12 -4.84
CA HIS A 76 6.51 -2.31 -4.35
C HIS A 76 8.04 -2.19 -4.42
N LEU A 77 8.58 -1.64 -5.51
CA LEU A 77 10.01 -1.42 -5.67
C LEU A 77 10.52 -0.31 -4.73
N LEU A 78 9.76 0.77 -4.56
CA LEU A 78 10.08 1.84 -3.62
C LEU A 78 10.12 1.35 -2.17
N LEU A 79 9.24 0.43 -1.79
CA LEU A 79 9.28 -0.23 -0.49
C LEU A 79 10.68 -0.81 -0.21
N SER A 80 11.24 -1.55 -1.17
CA SER A 80 12.58 -2.11 -1.03
C SER A 80 13.66 -1.03 -0.87
N ILE A 81 13.62 0.03 -1.68
CA ILE A 81 14.60 1.13 -1.61
C ILE A 81 14.52 1.84 -0.25
N PHE A 82 13.31 2.08 0.26
CA PHE A 82 13.10 2.77 1.54
C PHE A 82 13.56 1.92 2.73
N GLN A 83 13.40 0.61 2.64
CA GLN A 83 13.86 -0.36 3.66
C GLN A 83 15.36 -0.64 3.60
N HIS A 84 16.07 -0.16 2.58
CA HIS A 84 17.50 -0.40 2.44
C HIS A 84 18.29 0.05 3.70
N THR A 85 19.21 -0.81 4.16
CA THR A 85 19.97 -0.62 5.40
C THR A 85 20.86 0.63 5.35
N ASN A 86 21.42 0.92 4.18
CA ASN A 86 22.19 2.15 3.95
C ASN A 86 21.26 3.36 3.76
N ARG A 87 21.19 4.23 4.78
CA ARG A 87 20.34 5.44 4.75
C ARG A 87 20.84 6.52 3.80
N ALA A 88 22.12 6.54 3.44
CA ALA A 88 22.63 7.45 2.41
C ALA A 88 22.01 7.16 1.03
N LEU A 89 21.56 5.92 0.79
CA LEU A 89 20.74 5.57 -0.37
C LEU A 89 19.28 5.98 -0.17
N SER A 90 18.63 5.53 0.92
CA SER A 90 17.17 5.61 1.01
C SER A 90 16.63 7.02 1.25
N THR A 91 17.30 7.82 2.08
CA THR A 91 16.88 9.18 2.46
C THR A 91 16.54 10.09 1.27
N PRO A 92 17.40 10.26 0.24
CA PRO A 92 17.08 11.13 -0.90
C PRO A 92 15.86 10.65 -1.71
N TYR A 93 15.62 9.34 -1.79
CA TYR A 93 14.45 8.77 -2.46
C TYR A 93 13.18 9.00 -1.63
N ILE A 94 13.24 8.80 -0.31
CA ILE A 94 12.13 9.09 0.60
C ILE A 94 11.73 10.56 0.48
N HIS A 95 12.68 11.50 0.62
CA HIS A 95 12.37 12.93 0.53
C HIS A 95 11.81 13.34 -0.84
N SER A 96 12.28 12.73 -1.93
CA SER A 96 11.86 13.10 -3.28
C SER A 96 10.54 12.47 -3.72
N LEU A 97 10.18 11.31 -3.18
CA LEU A 97 9.09 10.47 -3.70
C LEU A 97 7.93 10.27 -2.72
N ALA A 98 8.19 10.29 -1.41
CA ALA A 98 7.11 10.14 -0.42
C ALA A 98 6.03 11.23 -0.53
N PRO A 99 6.36 12.53 -0.74
CA PRO A 99 5.32 13.55 -0.90
C PRO A 99 4.38 13.28 -2.07
N ILE A 100 4.91 12.84 -3.21
CA ILE A 100 4.14 12.51 -4.42
C ILE A 100 3.19 11.34 -4.12
N MET A 101 3.72 10.26 -3.53
CA MET A 101 2.90 9.11 -3.13
C MET A 101 1.76 9.50 -2.18
N ILE A 102 2.07 10.30 -1.14
CA ILE A 102 1.08 10.73 -0.14
C ILE A 102 -0.02 11.56 -0.80
N GLU A 103 0.33 12.46 -1.71
CA GLU A 103 -0.65 13.25 -2.46
C GLU A 103 -1.59 12.36 -3.29
N LYS A 104 -1.04 11.35 -3.98
CA LYS A 104 -1.85 10.40 -4.76
C LYS A 104 -2.79 9.58 -3.88
N LEU A 105 -2.30 9.07 -2.74
CA LEU A 105 -3.10 8.30 -1.80
C LEU A 105 -4.24 9.15 -1.21
N LYS A 106 -3.96 10.41 -0.84
CA LYS A 106 -5.01 11.34 -0.41
C LYS A 106 -6.07 11.59 -1.49
N GLY A 107 -5.69 11.58 -2.77
CA GLY A 107 -6.61 11.75 -3.89
C GLY A 107 -7.64 10.63 -4.08
N VAL A 108 -7.42 9.44 -3.50
CA VAL A 108 -8.30 8.26 -3.64
C VAL A 108 -9.69 8.49 -3.06
N GLU A 109 -9.84 9.36 -2.06
CA GLU A 109 -11.17 9.70 -1.52
C GLU A 109 -12.09 10.26 -2.61
N LYS A 110 -11.54 11.09 -3.50
CA LYS A 110 -12.26 11.71 -4.61
C LYS A 110 -12.36 10.78 -5.82
N ASN A 111 -11.32 9.98 -6.06
CA ASN A 111 -11.20 9.07 -7.19
C ASN A 111 -11.04 7.63 -6.69
N ARG A 112 -12.13 7.04 -6.22
CA ARG A 112 -12.13 5.67 -5.69
C ARG A 112 -11.81 4.65 -6.80
N PRO A 113 -11.16 3.52 -6.46
CA PRO A 113 -10.79 2.51 -7.45
C PRO A 113 -12.02 1.86 -8.09
N ASN A 114 -11.93 1.65 -9.40
CA ASN A 114 -12.98 1.03 -10.21
C ASN A 114 -12.67 -0.44 -10.55
N ASN A 115 -11.41 -0.85 -10.40
CA ASN A 115 -10.96 -2.21 -10.68
C ASN A 115 -9.93 -2.70 -9.65
N LYS A 116 -9.63 -4.00 -9.69
CA LYS A 116 -8.71 -4.64 -8.74
C LYS A 116 -7.27 -4.16 -8.87
N THR A 117 -6.83 -3.73 -10.05
CA THR A 117 -5.46 -3.26 -10.27
C THR A 117 -5.24 -1.88 -9.64
N GLU A 118 -6.22 -0.98 -9.75
CA GLU A 118 -6.22 0.31 -9.04
C GLU A 118 -6.24 0.11 -7.52
N LEU A 119 -7.08 -0.81 -7.03
CA LEU A 119 -7.10 -1.17 -5.61
C LEU A 119 -5.74 -1.69 -5.14
N LEU A 120 -5.11 -2.58 -5.91
CA LEU A 120 -3.77 -3.10 -5.60
C LEU A 120 -2.74 -1.98 -5.53
N ALA A 121 -2.75 -1.03 -6.47
CA ALA A 121 -1.84 0.11 -6.45
C ALA A 121 -1.99 0.95 -5.17
N ILE A 122 -3.22 1.20 -4.75
CA ILE A 122 -3.52 1.93 -3.51
C ILE A 122 -3.01 1.15 -2.29
N GLN A 123 -3.25 -0.16 -2.24
CA GLN A 123 -2.80 -1.02 -1.14
C GLN A 123 -1.28 -1.06 -1.04
N GLU A 124 -0.56 -1.18 -2.15
CA GLU A 124 0.91 -1.12 -2.15
C GLU A 124 1.42 0.25 -1.70
N GLY A 125 0.78 1.35 -2.12
CA GLY A 125 1.15 2.69 -1.64
C GLY A 125 0.93 2.86 -0.13
N ILE A 126 -0.16 2.33 0.42
CA ILE A 126 -0.39 2.32 1.87
C ILE A 126 0.69 1.52 2.60
N LYS A 127 1.08 0.34 2.11
CA LYS A 127 2.18 -0.46 2.71
C LYS A 127 3.51 0.30 2.75
N VAL A 128 3.82 1.09 1.72
CA VAL A 128 5.01 1.95 1.72
C VAL A 128 4.89 3.01 2.81
N LEU A 129 3.74 3.67 2.95
CA LEU A 129 3.53 4.68 3.99
C LEU A 129 3.60 4.09 5.41
N GLU A 130 2.99 2.93 5.64
CA GLU A 130 3.12 2.18 6.90
C GLU A 130 4.58 1.83 7.21
N THR A 131 5.34 1.45 6.19
CA THR A 131 6.76 1.14 6.36
C THR A 131 7.54 2.37 6.77
N LEU A 132 7.23 3.55 6.22
CA LEU A 132 7.81 4.80 6.69
C LEU A 132 7.48 5.06 8.17
N VAL A 133 6.24 4.80 8.61
CA VAL A 133 5.86 4.90 10.04
C VAL A 133 6.70 3.95 10.91
N ALA A 134 6.92 2.72 10.46
CA ALA A 134 7.70 1.72 11.18
C ALA A 134 9.20 2.04 11.23
N LEU A 135 9.76 2.60 10.15
CA LEU A 135 11.15 3.05 10.08
C LEU A 135 11.38 4.38 10.81
N GLY A 136 10.33 5.16 11.02
CA GLY A 136 10.37 6.44 11.72
C GLY A 136 10.69 6.28 13.21
N GLU A 137 11.58 7.15 13.69
CA GLU A 137 11.84 7.34 15.12
C GLU A 137 10.56 7.74 15.86
N GLU A 138 10.52 7.46 17.16
CA GLU A 138 9.33 7.68 17.99
C GLU A 138 8.82 9.13 17.95
N GLN A 139 9.73 10.10 17.94
CA GLN A 139 9.42 11.53 17.81
C GLN A 139 8.74 11.91 16.48
N ASN A 140 9.09 11.22 15.39
CA ASN A 140 8.54 11.48 14.05
C ASN A 140 7.28 10.63 13.78
N ARG A 141 7.05 9.59 14.57
CA ARG A 141 5.98 8.62 14.34
C ARG A 141 4.58 9.24 14.42
N VAL A 142 4.37 10.20 15.31
CA VAL A 142 3.11 10.94 15.42
C VAL A 142 2.82 11.68 14.11
N GLN A 143 3.82 12.35 13.53
CA GLN A 143 3.66 13.10 12.29
C GLN A 143 3.38 12.18 11.10
N LEU A 144 4.06 11.03 11.02
CA LEU A 144 3.80 10.04 9.96
C LEU A 144 2.41 9.42 10.10
N LEU A 145 1.96 9.12 11.32
CA LEU A 145 0.60 8.65 11.57
C LEU A 145 -0.46 9.72 11.30
N ALA A 146 -0.14 11.00 11.49
CA ALA A 146 -1.01 12.10 11.10
C ALA A 146 -1.18 12.22 9.57
N LEU A 147 -0.36 11.51 8.79
CA LEU A 147 -0.56 11.36 7.34
C LEU A 147 -1.34 10.07 7.03
N LEU A 148 -0.96 8.95 7.65
CA LEU A 148 -1.56 7.63 7.37
C LEU A 148 -2.99 7.50 7.88
N VAL A 149 -3.25 7.82 9.16
CA VAL A 149 -4.56 7.58 9.79
C VAL A 149 -5.68 8.36 9.12
N PRO A 150 -5.55 9.68 8.85
CA PRO A 150 -6.60 10.41 8.13
C PRO A 150 -6.81 9.89 6.70
N THR A 151 -5.74 9.44 6.03
CA THR A 151 -5.83 8.85 4.69
C THR A 151 -6.60 7.54 4.70
N LEU A 152 -6.35 6.63 5.65
CA LEU A 152 -7.14 5.40 5.79
C LEU A 152 -8.60 5.70 6.17
N ILE A 153 -8.84 6.66 7.05
CA ILE A 153 -10.19 7.06 7.44
C ILE A 153 -10.96 7.65 6.24
N SER A 154 -10.29 8.35 5.33
CA SER A 154 -10.91 8.89 4.11
C SER A 154 -11.39 7.79 3.15
N TYR A 155 -10.87 6.57 3.29
CA TYR A 155 -11.31 5.42 2.50
C TYR A 155 -12.57 4.76 3.06
N LEU A 156 -12.94 5.07 4.29
CA LEU A 156 -14.11 4.49 4.94
C LEU A 156 -15.42 5.07 4.40
N LEU A 157 -16.40 4.19 4.23
CA LEU A 157 -17.75 4.49 3.81
C LEU A 157 -18.67 4.54 5.04
N ASN A 158 -19.65 5.43 5.01
CA ASN A 158 -20.76 5.40 5.97
C ASN A 158 -21.83 4.38 5.53
N GLU A 159 -22.85 4.14 6.35
CA GLU A 159 -23.87 3.09 6.10
C GLU A 159 -24.60 3.24 4.76
N ASN A 160 -24.97 4.48 4.41
CA ASN A 160 -25.66 4.79 3.17
C ASN A 160 -24.76 4.53 1.95
N ALA A 161 -23.54 5.07 1.97
CA ALA A 161 -22.57 4.91 0.89
C ALA A 161 -22.08 3.46 0.76
N PHE A 162 -21.94 2.75 1.88
CA PHE A 162 -21.53 1.34 1.88
C PHE A 162 -22.56 0.47 1.16
N SER A 163 -23.85 0.69 1.41
CA SER A 163 -24.92 -0.11 0.81
C SER A 163 -24.90 -0.05 -0.73
N SER A 164 -24.72 1.15 -1.30
CA SER A 164 -24.70 1.39 -2.76
C SER A 164 -23.32 1.29 -3.42
N ALA A 165 -22.24 1.10 -2.65
CA ALA A 165 -20.88 1.05 -3.19
C ALA A 165 -20.61 -0.20 -4.03
N SER A 166 -19.72 -0.04 -5.02
CA SER A 166 -19.15 -1.13 -5.81
C SER A 166 -18.39 -2.13 -4.92
N LEU A 167 -18.19 -3.36 -5.42
CA LEU A 167 -17.44 -4.39 -4.71
C LEU A 167 -16.02 -3.93 -4.37
N VAL A 168 -15.31 -3.35 -5.34
CA VAL A 168 -13.93 -2.84 -5.18
C VAL A 168 -13.87 -1.72 -4.13
N SER A 169 -14.87 -0.84 -4.11
CA SER A 169 -14.96 0.23 -3.11
C SER A 169 -15.20 -0.30 -1.69
N LYS A 170 -15.97 -1.39 -1.56
CA LYS A 170 -16.16 -2.13 -0.29
C LYS A 170 -14.88 -2.87 0.14
N GLU A 171 -14.14 -3.45 -0.80
CA GLU A 171 -12.83 -4.05 -0.53
C GLU A 171 -11.82 -3.01 -0.02
N LEU A 172 -11.79 -1.81 -0.61
CA LEU A 172 -10.98 -0.70 -0.11
C LEU A 172 -11.39 -0.28 1.33
N HIS A 173 -12.69 -0.22 1.60
CA HIS A 173 -13.21 0.08 2.95
C HIS A 173 -12.75 -0.95 3.97
N GLU A 174 -12.93 -2.24 3.70
CA GLU A 174 -12.54 -3.30 4.63
C GLU A 174 -11.02 -3.34 4.82
N PHE A 175 -10.24 -3.14 3.75
CA PHE A 175 -8.79 -2.99 3.84
C PHE A 175 -8.41 -1.86 4.81
N ALA A 176 -8.96 -0.66 4.62
CA ALA A 176 -8.64 0.49 5.46
C ALA A 176 -9.08 0.29 6.92
N LEU A 177 -10.24 -0.33 7.13
CA LEU A 177 -10.75 -0.63 8.47
C LEU A 177 -9.86 -1.64 9.20
N GLN A 178 -9.47 -2.73 8.52
CA GLN A 178 -8.54 -3.71 9.06
C GLN A 178 -7.22 -3.04 9.44
N ASP A 179 -6.71 -2.16 8.58
CA ASP A 179 -5.44 -1.51 8.81
C ASP A 179 -5.47 -0.54 9.99
N LEU A 180 -6.53 0.28 10.11
CA LEU A 180 -6.77 1.13 11.27
C LEU A 180 -6.88 0.33 12.58
N THR A 181 -7.57 -0.81 12.57
CA THR A 181 -7.69 -1.67 13.75
C THR A 181 -6.37 -2.31 14.17
N ARG A 182 -5.45 -2.55 13.23
CA ARG A 182 -4.12 -3.08 13.49
C ARG A 182 -3.15 -2.00 13.97
N ILE A 183 -3.21 -0.80 13.38
CA ILE A 183 -2.35 0.33 13.71
C ILE A 183 -2.62 0.87 15.12
N GLY A 184 -3.89 0.91 15.55
CA GLY A 184 -4.29 1.46 16.85
C GLY A 184 -3.52 0.86 18.03
N PRO A 185 -3.53 -0.48 18.22
CA PRO A 185 -2.76 -1.15 19.26
C PRO A 185 -1.23 -1.10 19.05
N LEU A 186 -0.78 -0.99 17.79
CA LEU A 186 0.65 -0.96 17.46
C LEU A 186 1.30 0.38 17.90
N TYR A 187 0.56 1.48 17.82
CA TYR A 187 1.05 2.82 18.15
C TYR A 187 0.05 3.62 19.01
N PRO A 188 -0.28 3.15 20.23
CA PRO A 188 -1.45 3.63 20.97
C PRO A 188 -1.38 5.12 21.33
N LEU A 189 -0.22 5.61 21.79
CA LEU A 189 -0.05 7.01 22.17
C LEU A 189 -0.14 7.96 20.96
N ALA A 190 0.56 7.61 19.88
CA ALA A 190 0.57 8.41 18.66
C ALA A 190 -0.80 8.39 17.97
N PHE A 191 -1.44 7.23 17.89
CA PHE A 191 -2.79 7.09 17.35
C PHE A 191 -3.81 7.90 18.15
N LYS A 192 -3.76 7.83 19.48
CA LYS A 192 -4.62 8.65 20.37
C LYS A 192 -4.40 10.15 20.14
N THR A 193 -3.16 10.58 19.94
CA THR A 193 -2.82 11.98 19.65
C THR A 193 -3.45 12.44 18.35
N VAL A 194 -3.31 11.65 17.27
CA VAL A 194 -3.89 11.96 15.95
C VAL A 194 -5.42 11.99 16.02
N MET A 195 -6.05 10.99 16.64
CA MET A 195 -7.50 10.93 16.79
C MET A 195 -8.07 12.03 17.70
N GLY A 196 -7.29 12.47 18.69
CA GLY A 196 -7.65 13.57 19.59
C GLY A 196 -7.58 14.95 18.93
N ALA A 197 -6.73 15.12 17.91
CA ALA A 197 -6.60 16.38 17.18
C ALA A 197 -7.78 16.66 16.24
N ALA A 198 -8.56 15.64 15.86
CA ALA A 198 -9.64 15.74 14.88
C ALA A 198 -10.84 14.85 15.28
N PRO A 199 -11.79 15.36 16.08
CA PRO A 199 -12.96 14.60 16.56
C PRO A 199 -13.82 13.99 15.43
N GLU A 200 -13.86 14.64 14.27
CA GLU A 200 -14.57 14.17 13.07
C GLU A 200 -14.01 12.84 12.53
N LEU A 201 -12.71 12.59 12.68
CA LEU A 201 -12.08 11.33 12.28
C LEU A 201 -12.61 10.17 13.13
N LYS A 202 -12.76 10.41 14.45
CA LYS A 202 -13.33 9.44 15.38
C LYS A 202 -14.78 9.11 15.02
N ALA A 203 -15.61 10.13 14.79
CA ALA A 203 -17.00 9.93 14.40
C ALA A 203 -17.14 9.13 13.09
N ARG A 204 -16.28 9.41 12.10
CA ARG A 204 -16.25 8.70 10.82
C ARG A 204 -15.86 7.23 10.99
N LEU A 205 -14.83 6.95 11.81
CA LEU A 205 -14.41 5.58 12.12
C LEU A 205 -15.51 4.78 12.84
N GLU A 206 -16.16 5.36 13.84
CA GLU A 206 -17.24 4.69 14.57
C GLU A 206 -18.46 4.38 13.69
N THR A 207 -18.79 5.28 12.77
CA THR A 207 -19.88 5.09 11.80
C THR A 207 -19.54 3.97 10.81
N ALA A 208 -18.29 3.96 10.33
CA ALA A 208 -17.77 2.94 9.43
C ALA A 208 -17.76 1.54 10.05
N VAL A 209 -17.34 1.41 11.31
CA VAL A 209 -17.39 0.14 12.07
C VAL A 209 -18.81 -0.40 12.14
N ARG A 210 -19.78 0.47 12.46
CA ARG A 210 -21.21 0.10 12.51
C ARG A 210 -21.72 -0.38 11.16
N ALA A 211 -21.38 0.33 10.07
CA ALA A 211 -21.76 -0.06 8.72
C ALA A 211 -21.22 -1.45 8.33
N SER A 212 -19.95 -1.74 8.63
CA SER A 212 -19.33 -3.04 8.36
C SER A 212 -19.97 -4.16 9.18
N GLN A 213 -20.23 -3.92 10.48
CA GLN A 213 -20.92 -4.89 11.35
C GLN A 213 -22.34 -5.21 10.89
N ALA A 214 -23.12 -4.18 10.52
CA ALA A 214 -24.48 -4.36 10.02
C ALA A 214 -24.52 -5.17 8.71
N SER A 215 -23.55 -4.94 7.81
CA SER A 215 -23.42 -5.73 6.58
C SER A 215 -23.06 -7.18 6.86
N LYS A 216 -22.10 -7.43 7.75
CA LYS A 216 -21.67 -8.79 8.14
C LYS A 216 -22.80 -9.57 8.81
N ALA A 217 -23.58 -8.94 9.70
CA ALA A 217 -24.76 -9.53 10.31
C ALA A 217 -25.83 -9.90 9.26
N LYS A 218 -26.12 -9.01 8.29
CA LYS A 218 -27.04 -9.28 7.18
C LYS A 218 -26.57 -10.44 6.28
N ALA A 219 -25.26 -10.56 6.06
CA ALA A 219 -24.70 -11.68 5.30
C ALA A 219 -24.80 -13.02 6.05
N ALA A 220 -24.52 -13.02 7.36
CA ALA A 220 -24.64 -14.21 8.20
C ALA A 220 -26.09 -14.70 8.31
N ALA A 221 -27.07 -13.78 8.42
CA ALA A 221 -28.50 -14.12 8.45
C ALA A 221 -29.03 -14.71 7.13
N ARG A 222 -28.31 -14.56 6.01
CA ARG A 222 -28.65 -15.14 4.70
C ARG A 222 -28.02 -16.51 4.45
N GLN A 223 -27.14 -16.99 5.33
CA GLN A 223 -26.63 -18.35 5.22
C GLN A 223 -27.73 -19.35 5.67
N PRO A 224 -28.03 -20.40 4.88
CA PRO A 224 -28.96 -21.43 5.32
C PRO A 224 -28.43 -22.10 6.59
N PRO A 225 -29.31 -22.52 7.51
CA PRO A 225 -28.87 -23.23 8.72
C PRO A 225 -28.03 -24.45 8.30
N PRO A 226 -26.97 -24.78 9.06
CA PRO A 226 -26.15 -25.95 8.75
C PRO A 226 -27.07 -27.18 8.69
N THR A 227 -27.08 -27.86 7.55
CA THR A 227 -27.78 -29.14 7.40
C THR A 227 -27.15 -30.12 8.37
N VAL A 228 -27.83 -30.33 9.50
CA VAL A 228 -27.45 -31.34 10.48
C VAL A 228 -27.64 -32.70 9.79
N HIS A 229 -26.57 -33.23 9.21
CA HIS A 229 -26.56 -34.61 8.74
C HIS A 229 -26.67 -35.51 9.98
N SER A 230 -27.89 -35.96 10.27
CA SER A 230 -28.16 -37.02 11.23
C SER A 230 -27.47 -38.30 10.74
N THR A 231 -26.36 -38.67 11.35
CA THR A 231 -25.73 -39.98 11.17
C THR A 231 -26.63 -41.04 11.82
N PRO A 232 -27.10 -42.07 11.09
CA PRO A 232 -27.88 -43.14 11.70
C PRO A 232 -26.95 -43.98 12.57
N THR A 233 -27.16 -43.96 13.88
CA THR A 233 -26.43 -44.81 14.83
C THR A 233 -26.90 -46.27 14.66
N ILE A 234 -26.12 -47.07 13.95
CA ILE A 234 -26.27 -48.53 13.94
C ILE A 234 -25.91 -49.03 15.34
N LYS A 235 -26.91 -49.46 16.12
CA LYS A 235 -26.69 -50.20 17.37
C LYS A 235 -26.48 -51.68 17.04
N LEU A 236 -25.23 -52.13 16.99
CA LEU A 236 -24.92 -53.56 17.05
C LEU A 236 -25.18 -54.03 18.49
N LYS A 237 -26.19 -54.89 18.69
CA LYS A 237 -26.36 -55.66 19.93
C LYS A 237 -25.61 -56.97 19.77
N THR A 238 -24.46 -57.11 20.43
CA THR A 238 -23.82 -58.40 20.69
C THR A 238 -24.34 -58.91 22.03
N SER A 239 -25.32 -59.82 22.00
CA SER A 239 -25.70 -60.64 23.14
C SER A 239 -25.03 -62.00 23.01
N PHE A 240 -24.06 -62.27 23.89
CA PHE A 240 -23.55 -63.61 24.14
C PHE A 240 -24.45 -64.28 25.19
N PHE A 241 -25.04 -65.42 24.84
CA PHE A 241 -25.44 -66.51 25.73
C PHE A 241 -25.27 -67.82 24.96
#